data_AF-A0A0M2HNS5-F1
#
_entry.id   AF-A0A0M2HNS5-F1
#
_cell.length_a   1.000
_cell.length_b   1.000
_cell.length_c   1.000
_cell.angle_alpha   90.00
_cell.angle_beta   90.00
_cell.angle_gamma   90.00
#
_symmetry.space_group_name_H-M   'P 1'
#
loop_
_entity.id
_entity.type
_entity.pdbx_description
1 polymer ?
#
loop_
_entity_poly.entity_id
_entity_poly.type
_entity_poly.pdbx_seq_one_letter_code
_entity_poly.pdbx_strand_id
1 'polypeptide(L)' 'MDYERFEGPDGLEIRVPRDDDYRTCAVCGGDCEPEPMITEQHGVRIAFTCPEHGPQGVVDPFDDVR' A
#
# COMPACT_ATOMS: atom_id res chain seq x y z
N MET A 1 6.77 7.66 -1.70
CA MET A 1 5.78 7.39 -2.76
C MET A 1 5.26 8.70 -3.30
N ASP A 2 5.09 8.81 -4.61
CA ASP A 2 4.34 9.91 -5.23
C ASP A 2 2.84 9.56 -5.22
N TYR A 3 2.00 10.49 -4.81
CA TYR A 3 0.56 10.28 -4.66
C TYR A 3 -0.21 11.31 -5.47
N GLU A 4 -1.22 10.84 -6.19
CA GLU A 4 -2.32 11.70 -6.63
C GLU A 4 -3.31 11.90 -5.49
N ARG A 5 -3.82 13.12 -5.36
CA ARG A 5 -4.69 13.52 -4.26
C ARG A 5 -6.03 13.97 -4.80
N PHE A 6 -7.10 13.45 -4.21
CA PHE A 6 -8.46 13.76 -4.59
C PHE A 6 -9.27 14.16 -3.35
N GLU A 7 -10.26 15.03 -3.56
CA GLU A 7 -11.32 15.25 -2.59
C GLU A 7 -12.31 14.09 -2.69
N GLY A 8 -12.32 13.25 -1.66
CA GLY A 8 -13.27 12.17 -1.48
C GLY A 8 -14.61 12.65 -0.91
N PRO A 9 -15.58 11.74 -0.78
CA PRO A 9 -16.83 12.04 -0.10
C PRO A 9 -16.57 12.54 1.33
N ASP A 10 -17.46 13.41 1.81
CA ASP A 10 -17.40 14.00 3.15
C ASP A 10 -16.13 14.83 3.45
N GLY A 11 -15.42 15.29 2.41
CA GLY A 11 -14.20 16.08 2.55
C GLY A 11 -12.97 15.27 2.98
N LEU A 12 -13.03 13.94 2.85
CA LEU A 12 -11.88 13.07 3.11
C LEU A 12 -10.85 13.20 1.98
N GLU A 13 -9.58 13.36 2.32
CA GLU A 13 -8.52 13.29 1.31
C GLU A 13 -8.30 11.82 0.91
N ILE A 14 -8.47 11.51 -0.38
CA ILE A 14 -8.10 10.22 -0.95
C ILE A 14 -6.72 10.37 -1.58
N ARG A 15 -5.78 9.50 -1.16
CA ARG A 15 -4.42 9.43 -1.68
C ARG A 15 -4.24 8.13 -2.45
N VAL A 16 -3.94 8.23 -3.75
CA VAL A 16 -3.70 7.07 -4.62
C VAL A 16 -2.26 7.13 -5.10
N PRO A 17 -1.43 6.10 -4.86
CA PRO A 17 -0.09 6.04 -5.43
C PRO A 17 -0.15 6.20 -6.96
N ARG A 18 0.77 6.98 -7.54
CA ARG A 18 0.83 7.19 -8.99
C ARG A 18 1.35 6.02 -9.79
N ASP A 19 1.93 5.06 -9.10
CA ASP A 19 2.63 3.94 -9.68
C ASP A 19 2.32 2.66 -8.87
N ASP A 20 2.33 1.53 -9.57
CA ASP A 20 1.92 0.22 -9.06
C ASP A 20 3.11 -0.64 -8.57
N ASP A 21 4.34 -0.14 -8.58
CA ASP A 21 5.55 -0.92 -8.25
C ASP A 21 5.46 -1.54 -6.85
N TYR A 22 4.79 -0.89 -5.92
CA TYR A 22 4.64 -1.37 -4.54
C TYR A 22 3.79 -2.63 -4.39
N ARG A 23 2.96 -2.94 -5.39
CA ARG A 23 2.14 -4.15 -5.48
C ARG A 23 2.56 -5.06 -6.64
N THR A 24 3.50 -4.63 -7.48
CA THR A 24 3.95 -5.41 -8.63
C THR A 24 5.09 -6.35 -8.23
N CYS A 25 4.94 -7.64 -8.55
CA CYS A 25 5.99 -8.62 -8.32
C CYS A 25 7.18 -8.36 -9.23
N ALA A 26 8.36 -8.14 -8.66
CA ALA A 26 9.58 -7.88 -9.43
C ALA A 26 10.05 -9.08 -10.28
N VAL A 27 9.51 -10.29 -10.02
CA VAL A 27 9.89 -11.53 -10.71
C VAL A 27 8.94 -11.86 -11.85
N CYS A 28 7.63 -11.97 -11.57
CA CYS A 28 6.64 -12.35 -12.57
C CYS A 28 5.84 -11.18 -13.16
N GLY A 29 5.98 -9.97 -12.62
CA GLY A 29 5.21 -8.79 -13.04
C GLY A 29 3.73 -8.83 -12.66
N GLY A 30 3.30 -9.79 -11.84
CA GLY A 30 1.91 -9.92 -11.38
C GLY A 30 1.55 -8.94 -10.27
N ASP A 31 0.25 -8.69 -10.10
CA ASP A 31 -0.32 -7.91 -8.99
C ASP A 31 -0.35 -8.77 -7.72
N CYS A 32 0.32 -8.32 -6.67
CA CYS A 32 0.49 -9.06 -5.42
C CYS A 32 -0.73 -8.90 -4.51
N GLU A 33 -1.00 -9.93 -3.69
CA GLU A 33 -2.13 -9.89 -2.78
C GLU A 33 -1.83 -9.01 -1.56
N PRO A 34 -2.78 -8.14 -1.16
CA PRO A 34 -2.64 -7.30 0.02
C PRO A 34 -2.95 -8.07 1.30
N GLU A 35 -2.06 -7.96 2.29
CA GLU A 35 -2.20 -8.55 3.63
C GLU A 35 -2.15 -7.46 4.69
N PRO A 36 -3.25 -7.18 5.42
CA PRO A 36 -3.26 -6.17 6.47
C PRO A 36 -2.48 -6.66 7.70
N MET A 37 -1.52 -5.85 8.13
CA MET A 37 -0.75 -6.02 9.35
C MET A 37 -1.23 -5.02 10.40
N ILE A 38 -1.95 -5.53 11.40
CA ILE A 38 -2.42 -4.73 12.53
C ILE A 38 -1.28 -4.60 13.54
N THR A 39 -0.85 -3.38 13.84
CA THR A 39 0.17 -3.11 14.86
C THR A 39 -0.49 -2.69 16.17
N GLU A 40 0.06 -3.12 17.31
CA GLU A 40 -0.51 -2.84 18.64
C GLU A 40 -0.56 -1.34 19.00
N GLN A 41 0.14 -0.48 18.24
CA GLN A 41 0.28 0.96 18.50
C GLN A 41 -0.51 1.85 17.53
N HIS A 42 -1.69 1.41 17.08
CA HIS A 42 -2.65 2.19 16.26
C HIS A 42 -2.26 2.42 14.79
N GLY A 43 -1.36 1.62 14.22
CA GLY A 43 -1.06 1.66 12.79
C GLY A 43 -1.57 0.42 12.05
N VAL A 44 -2.22 0.61 10.90
CA VAL A 44 -2.36 -0.45 9.89
C VAL A 44 -1.23 -0.31 8.88
N ARG A 45 -0.55 -1.41 8.60
CA ARG A 45 0.34 -1.53 7.44
C ARG A 45 -0.23 -2.56 6.49
N ILE A 46 0.03 -2.42 5.20
CA ILE A 46 -0.44 -3.35 4.18
C ILE A 46 0.79 -3.94 3.51
N ALA A 47 1.02 -5.23 3.69
CA ALA A 47 2.04 -5.95 2.95
C ALA A 47 1.45 -6.43 1.61
N PHE A 48 2.29 -6.52 0.59
CA PHE A 48 1.94 -7.05 -0.72
C PHE A 48 2.80 -8.28 -0.99
N THR A 49 2.17 -9.44 -1.11
CA THR A 49 2.85 -10.74 -1.22
C THR A 49 2.48 -11.42 -2.53
N CYS A 50 3.49 -11.78 -3.32
CA CYS A 50 3.29 -12.66 -4.47
C CYS A 50 3.13 -14.10 -3.97
N PRO A 51 2.07 -14.84 -4.37
CA PRO A 51 1.86 -16.21 -3.90
C PRO A 51 2.98 -17.17 -4.32
N GLU A 52 3.69 -16.86 -5.41
CA GLU A 52 4.78 -17.68 -5.95
C GLU A 52 6.17 -17.23 -5.48
N HIS A 53 6.37 -15.92 -5.30
CA HIS A 53 7.70 -15.32 -5.09
C HIS A 53 7.87 -14.62 -3.74
N GLY A 54 6.82 -14.58 -2.91
CA GLY A 54 6.86 -14.03 -1.56
C GLY A 54 6.70 -12.50 -1.49
N PRO A 55 7.05 -11.89 -0.34
CA PRO A 55 6.81 -10.47 -0.06
C PRO A 55 7.52 -9.54 -1.05
N GLN A 56 6.81 -8.50 -1.52
CA GLN A 56 7.32 -7.52 -2.47
C GLN A 56 7.38 -6.11 -1.88
N GLY A 57 6.34 -5.69 -1.16
CA GLY A 57 6.23 -4.32 -0.66
C GLY A 57 5.43 -4.20 0.63
N VAL A 58 5.62 -3.09 1.34
CA VAL A 58 4.82 -2.72 2.51
C VAL A 58 4.47 -1.24 2.43
N VAL A 59 3.20 -0.92 2.62
CA VAL A 59 2.69 0.46 2.66
C VAL A 59 2.21 0.78 4.09
N ASP A 60 2.64 1.91 4.62
CA ASP A 60 2.08 2.54 5.82
C ASP A 60 1.30 3.79 5.36
N PRO A 61 -0.05 3.73 5.31
CA PRO A 61 -0.87 4.86 4.86
C PRO A 61 -0.79 6.11 5.76
N PHE A 62 -0.13 5.99 6.91
CA PHE A 62 -0.01 7.01 7.93
C PHE A 62 1.45 7.41 8.18
N ASP A 63 2.38 7.04 7.30
CA ASP A 63 3.80 7.37 7.44
C ASP A 63 4.04 8.89 7.60
N ASP A 64 3.25 9.70 6.89
CA ASP A 64 3.34 11.16 6.87
C ASP A 64 2.76 11.86 8.11
N VAL A 65 2.03 11.13 8.97
CA VAL A 65 1.42 11.68 10.19
C VAL A 65 2.14 11.22 11.47
N ARG A 66 3.30 10.54 11.35
CA ARG A 66 4.11 10.05 12.47
C ARG A 66 5.29 10.96 12.80
#